data_AF-A0A831SKM5-F1
#
_entry.id   AF-A0A831SKM5-F1
#
_cell.length_a   1.000
_cell.length_b   1.000
_cell.length_c   1.000
_cell.angle_alpha   90.00
_cell.angle_beta   90.00
_cell.angle_gamma   90.00
#
_symmetry.space_group_name_H-M   'P 1'
#
loop_
_entity.id
_entity.type
_entity.pdbx_description
1 polymer ?
#
loop_
_entity_poly.entity_id
_entity_poly.type
_entity_poly.pdbx_seq_one_letter_code
_entity_poly.pdbx_strand_id
1 'polypeptide(L)'
;MEKKAYFTFHEWIIIILLALISALINSYIPIKEITLHIGIPGPAAGMALFGGFIFVLWISLALNIVKKKLSGIITSIFIASFCLLIHPWYGIVSPSWFSVYAIFALLSMGIIIELFNFYFYSLKTLFSGGVSNLSCLIITWLAIGIHTNRWIPYKYGIFLVFIAFISGNIGLLLSNHIKNFIVRSVY
;
A
#
# COMPACT_ATOMS: atom_id res chain seq x y z
N MET A 1 25.82 29.30 -0.87
CA MET A 1 25.62 27.86 -1.14
C MET A 1 24.17 27.65 -1.53
N GLU A 2 23.88 27.35 -2.79
CA GLU A 2 22.54 26.92 -3.19
C GLU A 2 22.24 25.55 -2.58
N LYS A 3 21.20 25.46 -1.76
CA LYS A 3 20.70 24.17 -1.27
C LYS A 3 20.10 23.41 -2.46
N LYS A 4 20.82 22.40 -2.96
CA LYS A 4 20.24 21.45 -3.91
C LYS A 4 19.05 20.74 -3.25
N ALA A 5 17.92 20.68 -3.93
CA ALA A 5 16.76 19.92 -3.48
C ALA A 5 17.12 18.42 -3.34
N TYR A 6 16.58 17.76 -2.31
CA TYR A 6 16.85 16.34 -2.06
C TYR A 6 16.32 15.45 -3.20
N PHE A 7 15.10 15.71 -3.66
CA PHE A 7 14.51 15.13 -4.86
C PHE A 7 14.61 16.10 -6.03
N THR A 8 14.98 15.57 -7.18
CA THR A 8 14.90 16.26 -8.47
C THR A 8 13.45 16.33 -8.94
N PHE A 9 13.18 17.21 -9.90
CA PHE A 9 11.86 17.34 -10.51
C PHE A 9 11.33 16.02 -11.10
N HIS A 10 12.20 15.26 -11.78
CA HIS A 10 11.84 13.95 -12.35
C HIS A 10 11.48 12.92 -11.29
N GLU A 11 12.19 12.90 -10.16
CA GLU A 11 11.88 11.99 -9.05
C GLU A 11 10.54 12.33 -8.39
N TRP A 12 10.22 13.61 -8.26
CA TRP A 12 8.91 14.06 -7.79
C TRP A 12 7.79 13.60 -8.72
N ILE A 13 7.97 13.75 -10.04
CA ILE A 13 7.01 13.27 -11.03
C ILE A 13 6.76 11.78 -10.86
N ILE A 14 7.81 10.96 -10.71
CA ILE A 14 7.68 9.51 -10.54
C ILE A 14 6.89 9.17 -9.27
N ILE A 15 7.26 9.77 -8.13
CA ILE A 15 6.59 9.55 -6.84
C ILE A 15 5.10 9.89 -6.94
N ILE A 16 4.77 11.06 -7.49
CA ILE A 16 3.40 11.56 -7.59
C ILE A 16 2.58 10.72 -8.56
N LEU A 17 3.13 10.38 -9.74
CA LEU A 17 2.41 9.56 -10.73
C LEU A 17 2.10 8.17 -10.20
N LEU A 18 3.06 7.48 -9.58
CA LEU A 18 2.84 6.14 -9.05
C LEU A 18 1.83 6.16 -7.88
N ALA A 19 1.89 7.19 -7.04
CA ALA A 19 0.91 7.38 -5.98
C ALA A 19 -0.51 7.64 -6.54
N LEU A 20 -0.62 8.46 -7.58
CA LEU A 20 -1.89 8.74 -8.24
C LEU A 20 -2.48 7.49 -8.88
N ILE A 21 -1.68 6.70 -9.61
CA ILE A 21 -2.14 5.45 -10.23
C ILE A 21 -2.68 4.49 -9.15
N SER A 22 -1.93 4.31 -8.07
CA SER A 22 -2.35 3.49 -6.92
C SER A 22 -3.70 3.96 -6.34
N ALA A 23 -3.87 5.27 -6.14
CA ALA A 23 -5.11 5.84 -5.63
C ALA A 23 -6.28 5.66 -6.60
N LEU A 24 -6.07 5.87 -7.91
CA LEU A 24 -7.10 5.66 -8.93
C LEU A 24 -7.54 4.20 -8.98
N ILE A 25 -6.60 3.25 -8.93
CA ILE A 25 -6.90 1.82 -8.86
C ILE A 25 -7.75 1.51 -7.62
N ASN A 26 -7.37 2.04 -6.46
CA ASN A 26 -8.12 1.85 -5.22
C ASN A 26 -9.54 2.41 -5.27
N SER A 27 -9.72 3.57 -5.92
CA SER A 27 -11.00 4.28 -5.96
C SER A 27 -11.97 3.73 -7.00
N TYR A 28 -11.47 3.24 -8.14
CA TYR A 28 -12.33 2.89 -9.28
C TYR A 28 -12.50 1.38 -9.49
N ILE A 29 -11.63 0.53 -8.95
CA ILE A 29 -11.86 -0.91 -9.01
C ILE A 29 -12.90 -1.28 -7.93
N PRO A 30 -14.01 -1.96 -8.29
CA PRO A 30 -15.06 -2.34 -7.36
C PRO A 30 -14.67 -3.54 -6.49
N ILE A 31 -13.59 -3.40 -5.71
CA ILE A 31 -13.00 -4.48 -4.91
C ILE A 31 -14.04 -5.07 -3.93
N LYS A 32 -14.89 -4.22 -3.35
CA LYS A 32 -15.94 -4.67 -2.43
C LYS A 32 -16.89 -5.66 -3.10
N GLU A 33 -17.38 -5.34 -4.30
CA GLU A 33 -18.29 -6.19 -5.08
C GLU A 33 -17.61 -7.50 -5.47
N ILE A 34 -16.34 -7.44 -5.89
CA ILE A 34 -15.53 -8.63 -6.21
C ILE A 34 -15.44 -9.55 -4.98
N THR A 35 -15.12 -9.01 -3.81
CA THR A 35 -14.98 -9.83 -2.59
C THR A 35 -16.30 -10.43 -2.11
N LEU A 36 -17.41 -9.71 -2.29
CA LEU A 36 -18.74 -10.21 -1.98
C LEU A 36 -19.15 -11.34 -2.93
N HIS A 37 -18.86 -11.21 -4.24
CA HIS A 37 -19.12 -12.26 -5.22
C HIS A 37 -18.33 -13.55 -4.96
N ILE A 38 -17.10 -13.45 -4.45
CA ILE A 38 -16.27 -14.61 -4.10
C ILE A 38 -16.64 -15.20 -2.72
N GLY A 39 -17.61 -14.59 -2.02
CA GLY A 39 -18.11 -15.08 -0.73
C GLY A 39 -17.10 -14.93 0.41
N ILE A 40 -16.17 -13.98 0.32
CA ILE A 40 -15.20 -13.68 1.39
C ILE A 40 -15.79 -12.57 2.26
N PRO A 41 -16.26 -12.89 3.49
CA PRO A 41 -16.87 -11.91 4.35
C PRO A 41 -15.83 -11.05 5.07
N GLY A 42 -16.27 -9.89 5.54
CA GLY A 42 -15.54 -9.08 6.51
C GLY A 42 -14.97 -7.78 5.94
N PRO A 43 -14.72 -6.81 6.82
CA PRO A 43 -14.18 -5.53 6.41
C PRO A 43 -12.75 -5.69 5.87
N ALA A 44 -12.41 -4.87 4.87
CA ALA A 44 -11.08 -4.84 4.26
C ALA A 44 -10.56 -6.16 3.66
N ALA A 45 -11.45 -7.12 3.35
CA ALA A 45 -11.07 -8.33 2.59
C ALA A 45 -10.39 -8.00 1.26
N GLY A 46 -10.81 -6.91 0.63
CA GLY A 46 -10.20 -6.36 -0.56
C GLY A 46 -8.73 -6.02 -0.41
N MET A 47 -8.35 -5.42 0.71
CA MET A 47 -6.96 -5.10 1.02
C MET A 47 -6.14 -6.37 1.27
N ALA A 48 -6.71 -7.39 1.91
CA ALA A 48 -6.04 -8.67 2.06
C ALA A 48 -5.72 -9.28 0.69
N LEU A 49 -6.69 -9.33 -0.23
CA LEU A 49 -6.53 -9.95 -1.54
C LEU A 49 -5.66 -9.12 -2.49
N PHE A 50 -5.91 -7.82 -2.55
CA PHE A 50 -5.38 -6.95 -3.61
C PHE A 50 -4.44 -5.86 -3.09
N GLY A 51 -4.28 -5.67 -1.78
CA GLY A 51 -3.45 -4.59 -1.21
C GLY A 51 -1.99 -4.63 -1.69
N GLY A 52 -1.48 -5.81 -2.03
CA GLY A 52 -0.19 -5.95 -2.69
C GLY A 52 -0.12 -5.25 -4.05
N PHE A 53 -1.12 -5.50 -4.91
CA PHE A 53 -1.20 -4.87 -6.23
C PHE A 53 -1.59 -3.38 -6.13
N ILE A 54 -2.53 -3.05 -5.24
CA ILE A 54 -3.09 -1.70 -5.14
C ILE A 54 -2.09 -0.73 -4.47
N PHE A 55 -1.32 -1.16 -3.47
CA PHE A 55 -0.46 -0.28 -2.70
C PHE A 55 1.02 -0.68 -2.72
N VAL A 56 1.33 -1.91 -2.29
CA VAL A 56 2.73 -2.36 -2.09
C VAL A 56 3.54 -2.24 -3.38
N LEU A 57 2.96 -2.65 -4.51
CA LEU A 57 3.54 -2.55 -5.84
C LEU A 57 4.07 -1.15 -6.14
N TRP A 58 3.21 -0.14 -6.00
CA TRP A 58 3.49 1.24 -6.40
C TRP A 58 4.48 1.91 -5.45
N ILE A 59 4.34 1.69 -4.15
CA ILE A 59 5.28 2.18 -3.13
C ILE A 59 6.67 1.58 -3.36
N SER A 60 6.73 0.26 -3.57
CA SER A 60 7.99 -0.44 -3.83
C SER A 60 8.61 0.01 -5.15
N LEU A 61 7.78 0.27 -6.18
CA LEU A 61 8.25 0.66 -7.50
C LEU A 61 8.85 2.07 -7.47
N ALA A 62 8.21 3.02 -6.77
CA ALA A 62 8.76 4.35 -6.56
C ALA A 62 10.13 4.28 -5.88
N LEU A 63 10.24 3.49 -4.81
CA LEU A 63 11.50 3.29 -4.10
C LEU A 63 12.57 2.62 -4.97
N ASN A 64 12.20 1.63 -5.78
CA ASN A 64 13.12 0.90 -6.65
C ASN A 64 13.63 1.73 -7.85
N ILE A 65 12.83 2.69 -8.34
CA ILE A 65 13.21 3.60 -9.43
C ILE A 65 14.02 4.78 -8.89
N VAL A 66 13.52 5.47 -7.86
CA VAL A 66 14.15 6.67 -7.30
C VAL A 66 15.41 6.33 -6.48
N LYS A 67 15.42 5.19 -5.79
CA LYS A 67 16.55 4.68 -4.98
C LYS A 67 17.07 5.63 -3.90
N LYS A 68 16.23 6.57 -3.44
CA LYS A 68 16.54 7.47 -2.32
C LYS A 68 15.75 7.08 -1.09
N LYS A 69 16.28 7.42 0.08
CA LYS A 69 15.50 7.30 1.33
C LYS A 69 14.30 8.23 1.26
N LEU A 70 13.26 7.92 2.02
CA LEU A 70 11.97 8.63 2.07
C LEU A 70 11.10 8.52 0.81
N SER A 71 11.57 8.03 -0.34
CA SER A 71 10.70 7.95 -1.52
C SER A 71 9.54 6.99 -1.34
N GLY A 72 9.72 5.87 -0.61
CA GLY A 72 8.64 4.93 -0.35
C GLY A 72 7.62 5.50 0.63
N ILE A 73 8.10 6.12 1.71
CA ILE A 73 7.27 6.78 2.73
C ILE A 73 6.46 7.92 2.10
N ILE A 74 7.11 8.79 1.31
CA ILE A 74 6.44 9.91 0.67
C ILE A 74 5.40 9.42 -0.34
N THR A 75 5.72 8.38 -1.12
CA THR A 75 4.75 7.78 -2.04
C THR A 75 3.51 7.28 -1.30
N SER A 76 3.67 6.61 -0.15
CA SER A 76 2.53 6.11 0.61
C SER A 76 1.67 7.22 1.24
N ILE A 77 2.28 8.34 1.64
CA ILE A 77 1.57 9.54 2.09
C ILE A 77 0.77 10.16 0.95
N PHE A 78 1.33 10.25 -0.26
CA PHE A 78 0.59 10.75 -1.43
C PHE A 78 -0.57 9.83 -1.80
N ILE A 79 -0.38 8.51 -1.74
CA ILE A 79 -1.48 7.55 -1.95
C ILE A 79 -2.60 7.82 -0.96
N ALA A 80 -2.28 7.94 0.33
CA ALA A 80 -3.29 8.23 1.37
C ALA A 80 -4.02 9.54 1.07
N SER A 81 -3.26 10.58 0.72
CA SER A 81 -3.80 11.91 0.41
C SER A 81 -4.74 11.88 -0.81
N PHE A 82 -4.32 11.25 -1.91
CA PHE A 82 -5.14 11.13 -3.11
C PHE A 82 -6.38 10.27 -2.89
N CYS A 83 -6.25 9.14 -2.19
CA CYS A 83 -7.41 8.34 -1.81
C CYS A 83 -8.42 9.20 -1.06
N LEU A 84 -8.00 9.92 -0.02
CA LEU A 84 -8.89 10.77 0.78
C LEU A 84 -9.53 11.93 -0.02
N LEU A 85 -8.84 12.45 -1.04
CA LEU A 85 -9.37 13.51 -1.92
C LEU A 85 -10.38 12.99 -2.95
N ILE A 86 -10.16 11.80 -3.52
CA ILE A 86 -11.01 11.23 -4.58
C ILE A 86 -12.29 10.64 -3.98
N HIS A 87 -12.12 9.71 -3.05
CA HIS A 87 -13.20 9.08 -2.32
C HIS A 87 -12.72 8.78 -0.90
N PRO A 88 -13.35 9.36 0.14
CA PRO A 88 -12.97 9.07 1.51
C PRO A 88 -12.87 7.56 1.72
N TRP A 89 -11.89 7.11 2.50
CA TRP A 89 -11.55 5.69 2.63
C TRP A 89 -12.81 4.83 2.87
N TYR A 90 -13.04 3.82 2.01
CA TYR A 90 -14.27 3.00 1.98
C TYR A 90 -15.61 3.77 1.89
N GLY A 91 -15.61 4.99 1.35
CA GLY A 91 -16.77 5.90 1.27
C GLY A 91 -17.17 6.53 2.60
N ILE A 92 -16.36 6.40 3.65
CA ILE A 92 -16.70 6.87 5.00
C ILE A 92 -16.21 8.32 5.17
N VAL A 93 -17.10 9.27 4.91
CA VAL A 93 -16.85 10.72 5.13
C VAL A 93 -16.94 11.07 6.62
N SER A 94 -17.85 10.41 7.31
CA SER A 94 -18.08 10.55 8.75
C SER A 94 -18.20 9.17 9.37
N PRO A 95 -17.52 8.91 10.49
CA PRO A 95 -16.68 9.83 11.27
C PRO A 95 -15.23 9.99 10.73
N SER A 96 -14.66 11.20 10.90
CA SER A 96 -13.36 11.59 10.34
C SER A 96 -12.16 10.76 10.85
N TRP A 97 -12.31 10.09 12.00
CA TRP A 97 -11.26 9.23 12.56
C TRP A 97 -10.80 8.17 11.57
N PHE A 98 -11.68 7.68 10.69
CA PHE A 98 -11.31 6.63 9.72
C PHE A 98 -10.27 7.09 8.71
N SER A 99 -10.29 8.37 8.34
CA SER A 99 -9.29 8.98 7.46
C SER A 99 -7.90 9.02 8.12
N VAL A 100 -7.86 9.23 9.44
CA VAL A 100 -6.61 9.23 10.22
C VAL A 100 -5.98 7.82 10.22
N TYR A 101 -6.78 6.78 10.41
CA TYR A 101 -6.28 5.40 10.31
C TYR A 101 -5.80 5.04 8.91
N ALA A 102 -6.44 5.56 7.85
CA ALA A 102 -5.98 5.35 6.47
C ALA A 102 -4.55 5.90 6.26
N ILE A 103 -4.29 7.11 6.77
CA ILE A 103 -2.95 7.71 6.75
C ILE A 103 -1.96 6.83 7.52
N PHE A 104 -2.30 6.43 8.75
CA PHE A 104 -1.41 5.57 9.55
C PHE A 104 -1.15 4.20 8.89
N ALA A 105 -2.16 3.60 8.28
CA ALA A 105 -2.07 2.29 7.63
C ALA A 105 -1.16 2.32 6.39
N LEU A 106 -1.24 3.37 5.58
CA LEU A 106 -0.37 3.54 4.41
C LEU A 106 1.03 4.05 4.80
N LEU A 107 1.12 4.90 5.83
CA LEU A 107 2.40 5.33 6.39
C LEU A 107 3.18 4.13 6.94
N SER A 108 2.54 3.26 7.72
CA SER A 108 3.19 2.05 8.25
C SER A 108 3.71 1.15 7.12
N MET A 109 2.92 0.99 6.05
CA MET A 109 3.32 0.24 4.87
C MET A 109 4.58 0.83 4.23
N GLY A 110 4.62 2.15 4.01
CA GLY A 110 5.78 2.86 3.46
C GLY A 110 7.03 2.75 4.33
N ILE A 111 6.87 2.90 5.65
CA ILE A 111 7.97 2.75 6.62
C ILE A 111 8.56 1.35 6.58
N ILE A 112 7.71 0.31 6.59
CA ILE A 112 8.17 -1.08 6.57
C ILE A 112 8.91 -1.39 5.27
N ILE A 113 8.38 -0.97 4.12
CA ILE A 113 9.05 -1.16 2.83
C ILE A 113 10.44 -0.51 2.83
N GLU A 114 10.57 0.72 3.36
CA GLU A 114 11.88 1.38 3.47
C GLU A 114 12.83 0.72 4.46
N LEU A 115 12.34 0.32 5.63
CA LEU A 115 13.15 -0.36 6.64
C LEU A 115 13.76 -1.64 6.06
N PHE A 116 12.95 -2.45 5.38
CA PHE A 116 13.48 -3.65 4.73
C PHE A 116 14.43 -3.33 3.58
N ASN A 117 14.18 -2.27 2.81
CA ASN A 117 15.04 -1.92 1.69
C ASN A 117 16.44 -1.44 2.11
N PHE A 118 16.53 -0.65 3.18
CA PHE A 118 17.79 -0.03 3.59
C PHE A 118 18.49 -0.71 4.78
N TYR A 119 17.75 -1.44 5.63
CA TYR A 119 18.29 -2.01 6.87
C TYR A 119 18.22 -3.54 6.91
N PHE A 120 17.24 -4.17 6.25
CA PHE A 120 17.09 -5.64 6.23
C PHE A 120 17.17 -6.23 4.82
N TYR A 121 18.25 -5.92 4.10
CA TYR A 121 18.40 -6.26 2.68
C TYR A 121 18.21 -7.76 2.38
N SER A 122 18.71 -8.65 3.23
CA SER A 122 18.59 -10.11 3.07
C SER A 122 17.14 -10.62 3.16
N LEU A 123 16.28 -9.92 3.90
CA LEU A 123 14.87 -10.27 4.09
C LEU A 123 13.94 -9.47 3.15
N LYS A 124 14.46 -8.45 2.45
CA LYS A 124 13.70 -7.55 1.58
C LYS A 124 12.82 -8.33 0.62
N THR A 125 13.40 -9.29 -0.10
CA THR A 125 12.77 -10.03 -1.20
C THR A 125 11.69 -11.00 -0.77
N LEU A 126 11.69 -11.43 0.49
CA LEU A 126 10.79 -12.46 1.02
C LEU A 126 9.67 -11.91 1.90
N PHE A 127 9.90 -10.79 2.59
CA PHE A 127 9.01 -10.36 3.68
C PHE A 127 8.50 -8.93 3.57
N SER A 128 9.20 -8.02 2.89
CA SER A 128 8.86 -6.60 2.99
C SER A 128 7.45 -6.27 2.46
N GLY A 129 7.06 -6.89 1.35
CA GLY A 129 5.73 -6.72 0.78
C GLY A 129 4.64 -7.30 1.67
N GLY A 130 4.82 -8.54 2.13
CA GLY A 130 3.85 -9.22 2.98
C GLY A 130 3.65 -8.54 4.34
N VAL A 131 4.74 -8.19 5.04
CA VAL A 131 4.67 -7.53 6.35
C VAL A 131 4.06 -6.12 6.22
N SER A 132 4.38 -5.40 5.15
CA SER A 132 3.82 -4.06 4.92
C SER A 132 2.31 -4.12 4.63
N ASN A 133 1.84 -5.05 3.81
CA ASN A 133 0.39 -5.23 3.56
C ASN A 133 -0.35 -5.68 4.83
N LEU A 134 0.25 -6.60 5.60
CA LEU A 134 -0.29 -7.02 6.90
C LEU A 134 -0.44 -5.85 7.88
N SER A 135 0.54 -4.96 7.95
CA SER A 135 0.46 -3.79 8.82
C SER A 135 -0.75 -2.91 8.48
N CYS A 136 -0.98 -2.69 7.18
CA CYS A 136 -2.09 -1.90 6.69
C CYS A 136 -3.43 -2.56 7.00
N LEU A 137 -3.52 -3.89 6.81
CA LEU A 137 -4.70 -4.68 7.12
C LEU A 137 -5.04 -4.66 8.61
N ILE A 138 -4.04 -4.90 9.48
CA ILE A 138 -4.23 -4.93 10.93
C ILE A 138 -4.69 -3.56 11.44
N ILE A 139 -4.06 -2.48 11.01
CA ILE A 139 -4.48 -1.12 11.39
C ILE A 139 -5.92 -0.85 10.95
N THR A 140 -6.28 -1.26 9.73
CA THR A 140 -7.65 -1.10 9.21
C THR A 140 -8.65 -1.93 10.00
N TRP A 141 -8.32 -3.17 10.34
CA TRP A 141 -9.17 -4.03 11.17
C TRP A 141 -9.36 -3.48 12.58
N LEU A 142 -8.29 -2.98 13.20
CA LEU A 142 -8.36 -2.34 14.51
C LEU A 142 -9.26 -1.10 14.47
N ALA A 143 -9.11 -0.26 13.44
CA ALA A 143 -9.95 0.93 13.26
C ALA A 143 -11.44 0.55 13.20
N ILE A 144 -11.79 -0.43 12.38
CA ILE A 144 -13.19 -0.84 12.17
C ILE A 144 -13.71 -1.57 13.41
N GLY A 145 -12.92 -2.47 14.01
CA GLY A 145 -13.30 -3.22 15.19
C GLY A 145 -13.54 -2.33 16.41
N ILE A 146 -12.61 -1.42 16.71
CA ILE A 146 -12.70 -0.52 17.88
C ILE A 146 -13.91 0.41 17.78
N HIS A 147 -14.15 1.00 16.60
CA HIS A 147 -15.15 2.07 16.47
C HIS A 147 -16.53 1.61 15.99
N THR A 148 -16.63 0.43 15.35
CA THR A 148 -17.92 -0.07 14.83
C THR A 148 -18.33 -1.42 15.41
N ASN A 149 -17.48 -2.03 16.24
CA ASN A 149 -17.65 -3.39 16.78
C ASN A 149 -17.83 -4.47 15.70
N ARG A 150 -17.41 -4.19 14.45
CA ARG A 150 -17.45 -5.12 13.32
C ARG A 150 -16.09 -5.75 13.12
N TRP A 151 -15.87 -6.87 13.79
CA TRP A 151 -14.63 -7.65 13.67
C TRP A 151 -14.71 -8.65 12.52
N ILE A 152 -13.55 -9.08 12.04
CA ILE A 152 -13.47 -10.18 11.08
C ILE A 152 -13.92 -11.46 11.79
N PRO A 153 -14.78 -12.29 11.17
CA PRO A 153 -15.12 -13.56 11.77
C PRO A 153 -13.86 -14.42 11.91
N TYR A 154 -13.61 -14.95 13.10
CA TYR A 154 -12.37 -15.68 13.44
C TYR A 154 -11.98 -16.75 12.42
N LYS A 155 -12.97 -17.44 11.83
CA LYS A 155 -12.79 -18.46 10.79
C LYS A 155 -12.02 -17.95 9.55
N TYR A 156 -12.18 -16.67 9.21
CA TYR A 156 -11.53 -16.05 8.06
C TYR A 156 -10.30 -15.23 8.43
N GLY A 157 -10.11 -14.87 9.70
CA GLY A 157 -9.01 -14.00 10.14
C GLY A 157 -7.63 -14.53 9.77
N ILE A 158 -7.33 -15.78 10.14
CA ILE A 158 -6.05 -16.41 9.82
C ILE A 158 -5.84 -16.53 8.31
N PHE A 159 -6.87 -16.95 7.59
CA PHE A 159 -6.84 -17.07 6.13
C PHE A 159 -6.55 -15.72 5.44
N LEU A 160 -7.23 -14.65 5.86
CA LEU A 160 -7.03 -13.31 5.33
C LEU A 160 -5.64 -12.75 5.67
N VAL A 161 -5.09 -13.07 6.85
CA VAL A 161 -3.70 -12.74 7.20
C VAL A 161 -2.73 -13.42 6.22
N PHE A 162 -2.88 -14.72 5.99
CA PHE A 162 -2.03 -15.44 5.03
C PHE A 162 -2.13 -14.86 3.62
N ILE A 163 -3.36 -14.60 3.14
CA ILE A 163 -3.58 -13.99 1.82
C ILE A 163 -2.96 -12.60 1.75
N ALA A 164 -3.13 -11.77 2.77
CA ALA A 164 -2.56 -10.43 2.80
C ALA A 164 -1.03 -10.45 2.70
N PHE A 165 -0.40 -11.38 3.41
CA PHE A 165 1.03 -11.57 3.32
C PHE A 165 1.47 -11.99 1.90
N ILE A 166 0.78 -12.97 1.31
CA ILE A 166 1.07 -13.45 -0.05
C ILE A 166 0.86 -12.32 -1.07
N SER A 167 -0.29 -11.65 -1.02
CA SER A 167 -0.64 -10.52 -1.88
C SER A 167 0.43 -9.45 -1.82
N GLY A 168 0.84 -9.04 -0.62
CA GLY A 168 1.90 -8.07 -0.41
C GLY A 168 3.21 -8.45 -1.10
N ASN A 169 3.64 -9.70 -0.95
CA ASN A 169 4.85 -10.20 -1.61
C ASN A 169 4.72 -10.29 -3.13
N ILE A 170 3.53 -10.64 -3.66
CA ILE A 170 3.26 -10.56 -5.10
C ILE A 170 3.44 -9.13 -5.61
N GLY A 171 2.91 -8.13 -4.89
CA GLY A 171 3.10 -6.71 -5.22
C GLY A 171 4.58 -6.31 -5.28
N LEU A 172 5.37 -6.75 -4.30
CA LEU A 172 6.82 -6.53 -4.29
C LEU A 172 7.53 -7.20 -5.48
N LEU A 173 7.19 -8.45 -5.79
CA LEU A 173 7.77 -9.19 -6.91
C LEU A 173 7.46 -8.52 -8.25
N LEU A 174 6.21 -8.10 -8.45
CA LEU A 174 5.79 -7.33 -9.62
C LEU A 174 6.57 -6.03 -9.74
N SER A 175 6.76 -5.31 -8.64
CA SER A 175 7.56 -4.08 -8.62
C SER A 175 8.98 -4.31 -9.12
N ASN A 176 9.63 -5.36 -8.63
CA ASN A 176 10.98 -5.72 -9.06
C ASN A 176 11.02 -6.12 -10.55
N HIS A 177 10.01 -6.85 -11.03
CA HIS A 177 9.90 -7.26 -12.43
C HIS A 177 9.72 -6.04 -13.35
N ILE A 178 8.79 -5.14 -13.03
CA ILE A 178 8.56 -3.91 -13.80
C ILE A 178 9.82 -3.05 -13.84
N LYS A 179 10.50 -2.86 -12.71
CA LYS A 179 11.76 -2.12 -12.64
C LYS A 179 12.82 -2.73 -13.56
N ASN A 180 12.96 -4.05 -13.57
CA ASN A 180 13.90 -4.73 -14.46
C ASN A 180 13.53 -4.58 -15.94
N PHE A 181 12.23 -4.60 -16.26
CA PHE A 181 11.74 -4.35 -17.62
C PHE A 181 12.05 -2.93 -18.08
N ILE A 182 11.76 -1.91 -17.26
CA ILE A 182 12.06 -0.50 -17.55
C ILE A 182 13.57 -0.32 -17.81
N VAL A 183 14.43 -0.87 -16.94
CA VAL A 183 15.88 -0.77 -17.12
C VAL A 183 16.32 -1.42 -18.43
N ARG A 184 15.78 -2.60 -18.78
CA ARG A 184 16.11 -3.28 -20.05
C ARG A 184 15.60 -2.57 -21.29
N SER A 185 14.54 -1.77 -21.21
CA SER A 185 14.03 -1.02 -22.37
C SER A 185 14.80 0.25 -22.69
N VAL A 186 15.70 0.68 -21.79
CA VAL A 186 16.49 1.92 -21.92
C VAL A 186 17.93 1.66 -22.41
N TYR A 187 18.34 0.39 -22.47
CA TYR A 187 19.66 -0.05 -22.96
C TYR A 187 19.48 -1.11 -24.05
#